data_AF-A0AAN0LZL9-F1
#
_entry.id   AF-A0AAN0LZL9-F1
#
_cell.length_a   1.000
_cell.length_b   1.000
_cell.length_c   1.000
_cell.angle_alpha   90.00
_cell.angle_beta   90.00
_cell.angle_gamma   90.00
#
_symmetry.space_group_name_H-M   'P 1'
#
loop_
_entity.id
_entity.type
_entity.pdbx_description
1 polymer ?
#
loop_
_entity_poly.entity_id
_entity_poly.type
_entity_poly.pdbx_seq_one_letter_code
_entity_poly.pdbx_strand_id
1 'polypeptide(L)'
;MFEKVQEFSYSNIEKFSASNLVIRLVNDTQQVQNLIMIMLQSLTRIPVMFIGSFILAMTVLPQFWWIVILAIALVGLVVGAAFGKMGPRFGKIQMLIEKINAIAKENFIGMRVVKSFVQEDSEKAKFNTESDILTKETIQIGYIFSIMMPSFFLIMDTGIALVMIR
;
A
#
# COMPACT_ATOMS: atom_id res chain seq x y z
N MET A 1 21.22 0.31 22.38
CA MET A 1 20.54 -0.91 21.89
C MET A 1 21.47 -2.12 21.96
N PHE A 2 22.60 -2.13 21.25
CA PHE A 2 23.56 -3.26 21.27
C PHE A 2 24.16 -3.58 22.66
N GLU A 3 24.49 -2.57 23.47
CA GLU A 3 24.91 -2.78 24.88
C GLU A 3 23.83 -3.41 25.75
N LYS A 4 22.57 -2.99 25.57
CA LYS A 4 21.41 -3.53 26.32
C LYS A 4 21.10 -4.99 25.98
N VAL A 5 21.51 -5.42 24.78
CA VAL A 5 21.34 -6.79 24.30
C VAL A 5 22.42 -7.71 24.86
N GLN A 6 23.62 -7.17 25.14
CA GLN A 6 24.71 -7.90 25.79
C GLN A 6 24.49 -8.11 27.31
N GLU A 7 23.56 -7.37 27.93
CA GLU A 7 23.15 -7.57 29.33
C GLU A 7 22.15 -8.74 29.52
N PHE A 8 21.66 -9.36 28.44
CA PHE A 8 20.74 -10.49 28.55
C PHE A 8 21.46 -11.74 29.07
N SER A 9 20.91 -12.37 30.12
CA SER A 9 21.38 -13.67 30.60
C SER A 9 21.24 -14.75 29.52
N TYR A 10 22.13 -15.74 29.53
CA TYR A 10 22.12 -16.88 28.58
C TYR A 10 20.75 -17.56 28.45
N SER A 11 19.96 -17.62 29.55
CA SER A 11 18.60 -18.17 29.57
C SER A 11 17.58 -17.38 28.72
N ASN A 12 17.77 -16.08 28.54
CA ASN A 12 16.89 -15.25 27.70
C ASN A 12 17.28 -15.32 26.20
N ILE A 13 18.55 -15.58 25.90
CA ILE A 13 19.06 -15.77 24.53
C ILE A 13 18.60 -17.12 23.95
N GLU A 14 18.40 -18.15 24.78
CA GLU A 14 17.84 -19.44 24.35
C GLU A 14 16.34 -19.36 24.00
N LYS A 15 15.56 -18.50 24.66
CA LYS A 15 14.14 -18.27 24.32
C LYS A 15 13.93 -17.50 23.01
N PHE A 16 14.86 -16.60 22.69
CA PHE A 16 14.85 -15.79 21.47
C PHE A 16 16.21 -15.98 20.80
N SER A 17 16.39 -17.07 20.04
CA SER A 17 17.57 -17.34 19.20
C SER A 17 18.35 -16.06 18.88
N ALA A 18 19.61 -15.97 19.33
CA ALA A 18 20.43 -14.75 19.24
C ALA A 18 20.39 -14.08 17.85
N SER A 19 20.34 -14.89 16.78
CA SER A 19 20.19 -14.40 15.40
C SER A 19 18.88 -13.65 15.16
N ASN A 20 17.74 -14.15 15.65
CA ASN A 20 16.45 -13.47 15.49
C ASN A 20 16.41 -12.14 16.23
N LEU A 21 17.07 -12.04 17.38
CA LEU A 21 17.13 -10.80 18.16
C LEU A 21 17.94 -9.73 17.41
N VAL A 22 19.10 -10.09 16.86
CA VAL A 22 19.93 -9.19 16.05
C VAL A 22 19.19 -8.74 14.78
N ILE A 23 18.54 -9.67 14.06
CA ILE A 23 17.77 -9.34 12.85
C ILE A 23 16.64 -8.35 13.18
N ARG A 24 15.88 -8.58 14.26
CA ARG A 24 14.83 -7.65 14.70
C ARG A 24 15.39 -6.30 15.10
N LEU A 25 16.47 -6.25 15.86
CA LEU A 25 17.09 -4.99 16.28
C LEU A 25 17.57 -4.15 15.09
N VAL A 26 18.21 -4.78 14.11
CA VAL A 26 18.67 -4.09 12.89
C VAL A 26 17.47 -3.60 12.08
N ASN A 27 16.48 -4.46 11.84
CA ASN A 27 15.29 -4.10 11.08
C ASN A 27 14.47 -3.00 11.77
N ASP A 28 14.19 -3.14 13.06
CA ASP A 28 13.38 -2.20 13.83
C ASP A 28 14.07 -0.84 13.92
N THR A 29 15.39 -0.81 14.16
CA THR A 29 16.14 0.45 14.15
C THR A 29 16.09 1.12 12.78
N GLN A 30 16.25 0.35 11.69
CA GLN A 30 16.14 0.87 10.33
C GLN A 30 14.74 1.41 10.03
N GLN A 31 13.69 0.70 10.46
CA GLN A 31 12.31 1.12 10.26
C GLN A 31 11.98 2.40 11.04
N VAL A 32 12.41 2.49 12.30
CA VAL A 32 12.24 3.71 13.11
C VAL A 32 13.02 4.87 12.49
N GLN A 33 14.25 4.64 12.03
CA GLN A 33 15.05 5.66 11.35
C GLN A 33 14.35 6.14 10.07
N ASN A 34 13.88 5.22 9.23
CA ASN A 34 13.17 5.55 7.99
C ASN A 34 11.87 6.32 8.27
N LEU A 35 11.12 5.91 9.29
CA LEU A 35 9.90 6.61 9.72
C LEU A 35 10.22 8.05 10.13
N ILE A 36 11.24 8.25 10.96
CA ILE A 36 11.69 9.58 11.37
C ILE A 36 12.11 10.40 10.16
N MET A 37 12.88 9.83 9.23
CA MET A 37 13.27 10.52 8.00
C MET A 37 12.07 10.95 7.16
N ILE A 38 11.12 10.05 6.90
CA ILE A 38 9.91 10.34 6.12
C ILE A 38 9.05 11.39 6.83
N MET A 39 8.87 11.26 8.16
CA MET A 39 8.10 12.22 8.95
C MET A 39 8.73 13.60 8.87
N LEU A 40 10.01 13.74 9.20
CA LEU A 40 10.68 15.04 9.20
C LEU A 40 10.70 15.68 7.81
N GLN A 41 11.00 14.91 6.76
CA GLN A 41 11.04 15.43 5.39
C GLN A 41 9.64 15.79 4.88
N SER A 42 8.63 14.96 5.12
CA SER A 42 7.27 15.17 4.59
C SER A 42 6.51 16.24 5.38
N LEU A 43 6.58 16.22 6.72
CA LEU A 43 5.90 17.19 7.59
C LEU A 43 6.42 18.61 7.41
N THR A 44 7.69 18.78 7.06
CA THR A 44 8.24 20.12 6.80
C THR A 44 8.02 20.53 5.35
N ARG A 45 8.36 19.67 4.38
CA ARG A 45 8.34 20.01 2.97
C ARG A 45 6.92 20.21 2.43
N ILE A 46 5.98 19.32 2.76
CA ILE A 46 4.63 19.37 2.19
C ILE A 46 3.90 20.67 2.59
N PRO A 47 3.83 21.07 3.88
CA PRO A 47 3.15 22.29 4.26
C PRO A 47 3.85 23.54 3.75
N VAL A 48 5.19 23.59 3.79
CA VAL A 48 5.96 24.72 3.27
C VAL A 48 5.74 24.89 1.77
N MET A 49 5.79 23.79 1.00
CA MET A 49 5.50 23.84 -0.44
C MET A 49 4.04 24.20 -0.72
N PHE A 50 3.08 23.67 0.03
CA PHE A 50 1.67 23.95 -0.17
C PHE A 50 1.36 25.43 0.10
N ILE A 51 1.75 25.94 1.27
CA ILE A 51 1.53 27.34 1.65
C ILE A 51 2.30 28.27 0.71
N GLY A 52 3.57 27.97 0.42
CA GLY A 52 4.39 28.78 -0.48
C GLY A 52 3.82 28.84 -1.90
N SER A 53 3.41 27.71 -2.44
CA SER A 53 2.80 27.65 -3.79
C SER A 53 1.45 28.35 -3.83
N PHE A 54 0.64 28.24 -2.77
CA PHE A 54 -0.64 28.93 -2.68
C PHE A 54 -0.46 30.46 -2.64
N ILE A 55 0.47 30.96 -1.83
CA ILE A 55 0.80 32.39 -1.77
C ILE A 55 1.30 32.87 -3.14
N LEU A 56 2.25 32.15 -3.75
CA LEU A 56 2.79 32.51 -5.07
C LEU A 56 1.73 32.48 -6.17
N ALA A 57 0.82 31.51 -6.16
CA ALA A 57 -0.29 31.45 -7.11
C ALA A 57 -1.19 32.70 -7.00
N MET A 58 -1.48 33.14 -5.77
CA MET A 58 -2.31 34.34 -5.53
C MET A 58 -1.60 35.64 -5.90
N THR A 59 -0.27 35.73 -5.74
CA THR A 59 0.47 36.97 -6.03
C THR A 59 0.82 37.12 -7.50
N VAL A 60 1.21 36.03 -8.19
CA VAL A 60 1.66 36.08 -9.59
C VAL A 60 0.48 36.16 -10.55
N LEU A 61 -0.62 35.45 -10.25
CA LEU A 61 -1.78 35.34 -11.14
C LEU A 61 -3.10 35.39 -10.37
N PRO A 62 -3.43 36.53 -9.73
CA PRO A 62 -4.60 36.64 -8.85
C PRO A 62 -5.93 36.35 -9.56
N GLN A 63 -6.02 36.54 -10.88
CA GLN A 63 -7.21 36.24 -11.69
C GLN A 63 -7.48 34.73 -11.87
N PHE A 64 -6.49 33.87 -11.62
CA PHE A 64 -6.56 32.41 -11.83
C PHE A 64 -6.61 31.60 -10.53
N TRP A 65 -6.86 32.25 -9.39
CA TRP A 65 -6.99 31.61 -8.08
C TRP A 65 -7.95 30.40 -8.07
N TRP A 66 -9.04 30.49 -8.85
CA TRP A 66 -10.07 29.45 -8.95
C TRP A 66 -9.56 28.16 -9.62
N ILE A 67 -8.53 28.22 -10.47
CA ILE A 67 -7.95 27.03 -11.12
C ILE A 67 -7.31 26.13 -10.07
N VAL A 68 -6.66 26.69 -9.06
CA VAL A 68 -6.05 25.93 -7.96
C VAL A 68 -7.12 25.18 -7.17
N ILE A 69 -8.22 25.86 -6.83
CA ILE A 69 -9.35 25.24 -6.10
C ILE A 69 -10.01 24.16 -6.95
N LEU A 70 -10.23 24.44 -8.24
CA LEU A 70 -10.79 23.48 -9.18
C LEU A 70 -9.90 22.23 -9.29
N ALA A 71 -8.58 22.40 -9.41
CA ALA A 71 -7.63 21.29 -9.46
C ALA A 71 -7.68 20.44 -8.18
N ILE A 72 -7.69 21.08 -6.99
CA ILE A 72 -7.81 20.38 -5.71
C ILE A 72 -9.13 19.60 -5.65
N ALA A 73 -10.24 20.20 -6.07
CA ALA A 73 -11.55 19.54 -6.08
C ALA A 73 -11.60 18.35 -7.04
N LEU A 74 -11.07 18.50 -8.26
CA LEU A 74 -11.02 17.42 -9.25
C LEU A 74 -10.12 16.27 -8.82
N VAL A 75 -8.92 16.56 -8.30
CA VAL A 75 -8.01 15.54 -7.75
C VAL A 75 -8.67 14.84 -6.55
N GLY A 76 -9.29 15.60 -5.66
CA GLY A 76 -10.03 15.05 -4.51
C GLY A 76 -11.17 14.13 -4.94
N LEU A 77 -11.89 14.46 -6.01
CA LEU A 77 -12.96 13.62 -6.56
C LEU A 77 -12.41 12.32 -7.16
N VAL A 78 -11.34 12.39 -7.96
CA VAL A 78 -10.70 11.21 -8.56
C VAL A 78 -10.19 10.27 -7.46
N VAL A 79 -9.48 10.81 -6.48
CA VAL A 79 -8.96 10.06 -5.33
C VAL A 79 -10.10 9.47 -4.52
N GLY A 80 -11.10 10.27 -4.13
CA GLY A 80 -12.25 9.81 -3.36
C GLY A 80 -13.02 8.69 -4.06
N ALA A 81 -13.24 8.81 -5.38
CA ALA A 81 -13.88 7.77 -6.18
C ALA A 81 -13.04 6.49 -6.28
N ALA A 82 -11.72 6.62 -6.43
CA ALA A 82 -10.79 5.48 -6.45
C ALA A 82 -10.82 4.73 -5.10
N PHE A 83 -10.63 5.43 -3.99
CA PHE A 83 -10.67 4.85 -2.65
C PHE A 83 -12.03 4.20 -2.34
N GLY A 84 -13.13 4.85 -2.72
CA GLY A 84 -14.48 4.30 -2.56
C GLY A 84 -14.68 2.98 -3.31
N LYS A 85 -14.09 2.82 -4.50
CA LYS A 85 -14.14 1.56 -5.27
C LYS A 85 -13.16 0.50 -4.75
N MET A 86 -12.00 0.91 -4.27
CA MET A 86 -10.93 0.01 -3.84
C MET A 86 -11.22 -0.60 -2.47
N GLY A 87 -11.78 0.16 -1.53
CA GLY A 87 -12.06 -0.30 -0.16
C GLY A 87 -12.80 -1.64 -0.10
N PRO A 88 -13.96 -1.79 -0.78
CA PRO A 88 -14.69 -3.05 -0.83
C PRO A 88 -13.89 -4.20 -1.49
N ARG A 89 -13.09 -3.90 -2.52
CA ARG A 89 -12.26 -4.91 -3.21
C ARG A 89 -11.13 -5.41 -2.33
N PHE A 90 -10.49 -4.54 -1.54
CA PHE A 90 -9.50 -4.96 -0.55
C PHE A 90 -10.09 -5.92 0.47
N GLY A 91 -11.30 -5.65 0.96
CA GLY A 91 -12.02 -6.59 1.83
C GLY A 91 -12.26 -7.95 1.15
N LYS A 92 -12.64 -7.94 -0.14
CA LYS A 92 -12.83 -9.18 -0.91
C LYS A 92 -11.52 -9.96 -1.11
N ILE A 93 -10.43 -9.28 -1.42
CA ILE A 93 -9.09 -9.88 -1.53
C ILE A 93 -8.69 -10.55 -0.22
N GLN A 94 -8.92 -9.90 0.91
CA GLN A 94 -8.60 -10.46 2.23
C GLN A 94 -9.37 -11.76 2.49
N MET A 95 -10.69 -11.78 2.21
CA MET A 95 -11.50 -13.00 2.33
C MET A 95 -11.02 -14.13 1.42
N LEU A 96 -10.61 -13.81 0.19
CA LEU A 96 -10.09 -14.80 -0.76
C LEU A 96 -8.75 -15.38 -0.31
N ILE A 97 -7.85 -14.55 0.22
CA ILE A 97 -6.58 -15.00 0.81
C ILE A 97 -6.84 -15.97 1.97
N GLU A 98 -7.77 -15.65 2.85
CA GLU A 98 -8.15 -16.53 3.97
C GLU A 98 -8.70 -17.87 3.49
N LYS A 99 -9.54 -17.86 2.45
CA LYS A 99 -10.10 -19.08 1.86
C LYS A 99 -9.04 -19.95 1.18
N ILE A 100 -8.15 -19.35 0.41
CA ILE A 100 -7.01 -20.04 -0.23
C ILE A 100 -6.09 -20.66 0.85
N ASN A 101 -5.79 -19.91 1.91
CA ASN A 101 -5.00 -20.40 3.04
C ASN A 101 -5.70 -21.56 3.77
N ALA A 102 -7.02 -21.53 3.92
CA ALA A 102 -7.78 -22.63 4.51
C ALA A 102 -7.68 -23.90 3.66
N ILE A 103 -7.91 -23.79 2.33
CA ILE A 103 -7.77 -24.92 1.40
C ILE A 103 -6.36 -25.50 1.46
N ALA A 104 -5.33 -24.65 1.43
CA ALA A 104 -3.94 -25.11 1.53
C ALA A 104 -3.69 -25.84 2.86
N LYS A 105 -4.15 -25.28 3.98
CA LYS A 105 -3.98 -25.86 5.31
C LYS A 105 -4.69 -27.21 5.43
N GLU A 106 -5.93 -27.33 4.96
CA GLU A 106 -6.69 -28.58 4.92
C GLU A 106 -5.95 -29.64 4.10
N ASN A 107 -5.43 -29.27 2.93
CA ASN A 107 -4.67 -30.18 2.07
C ASN A 107 -3.33 -30.62 2.69
N PHE A 108 -2.64 -29.74 3.43
CA PHE A 108 -1.42 -30.13 4.14
C PHE A 108 -1.69 -31.08 5.31
N ILE A 109 -2.73 -30.81 6.11
CA ILE A 109 -3.10 -31.67 7.25
C ILE A 109 -3.63 -33.02 6.74
N GLY A 110 -4.46 -33.00 5.71
CA GLY A 110 -5.12 -34.17 5.10
C GLY A 110 -4.32 -34.85 3.99
N MET A 111 -3.04 -34.52 3.78
CA MET A 111 -2.28 -34.91 2.59
C MET A 111 -2.30 -36.43 2.30
N ARG A 112 -2.24 -37.26 3.35
CA ARG A 112 -2.32 -38.72 3.18
C ARG A 112 -3.68 -39.18 2.67
N VAL A 113 -4.77 -38.52 3.09
CA VAL A 113 -6.14 -38.80 2.66
C VAL A 113 -6.32 -38.39 1.19
N VAL A 114 -5.88 -37.19 0.82
CA VAL A 114 -5.96 -36.71 -0.57
C VAL A 114 -5.27 -37.68 -1.52
N LYS A 115 -4.07 -38.17 -1.16
CA LYS A 115 -3.33 -39.16 -1.94
C LYS A 115 -3.97 -40.54 -1.95
N SER A 116 -4.46 -41.04 -0.82
CA SER A 116 -5.08 -42.37 -0.76
C SER A 116 -6.35 -42.49 -1.61
N PHE A 117 -7.03 -41.37 -1.85
CA PHE A 117 -8.21 -41.28 -2.70
C PHE A 117 -7.91 -40.75 -4.11
N VAL A 118 -6.64 -40.48 -4.47
CA VAL A 118 -6.24 -39.95 -5.79
C VAL A 118 -6.99 -38.65 -6.15
N GLN A 119 -7.18 -37.77 -5.15
CA GLN A 119 -7.97 -36.53 -5.28
C GLN A 119 -7.11 -35.27 -5.52
N GLU A 120 -5.84 -35.43 -5.85
CA GLU A 120 -4.88 -34.32 -5.97
C GLU A 120 -5.30 -33.29 -7.03
N ASP A 121 -5.79 -33.74 -8.18
CA ASP A 121 -6.19 -32.84 -9.26
C ASP A 121 -7.50 -32.10 -8.96
N SER A 122 -8.42 -32.74 -8.22
CA SER A 122 -9.64 -32.10 -7.73
C SER A 122 -9.33 -30.97 -6.74
N GLU A 123 -8.45 -31.22 -5.77
CA GLU A 123 -8.04 -30.22 -4.78
C GLU A 123 -7.24 -29.08 -5.42
N LYS A 124 -6.39 -29.37 -6.41
CA LYS A 124 -5.72 -28.34 -7.23
C LYS A 124 -6.74 -27.50 -8.00
N ALA A 125 -7.75 -28.09 -8.62
CA ALA A 125 -8.78 -27.35 -9.35
C ALA A 125 -9.57 -26.40 -8.42
N LYS A 126 -9.89 -26.86 -7.21
CA LYS A 126 -10.52 -26.04 -6.16
C LYS A 126 -9.62 -24.87 -5.74
N PHE A 127 -8.34 -25.12 -5.51
CA PHE A 127 -7.36 -24.07 -5.18
C PHE A 127 -7.20 -23.04 -6.31
N ASN A 128 -7.07 -23.51 -7.55
CA ASN A 128 -6.91 -22.66 -8.73
C ASN A 128 -8.14 -21.77 -8.96
N THR A 129 -9.34 -22.32 -8.79
CA THR A 129 -10.59 -21.54 -8.93
C THR A 129 -10.61 -20.33 -8.01
N GLU A 130 -10.27 -20.50 -6.73
CA GLU A 130 -10.23 -19.37 -5.78
C GLU A 130 -9.06 -18.41 -6.06
N SER A 131 -7.91 -18.95 -6.48
CA SER A 131 -6.73 -18.17 -6.84
C SER A 131 -6.94 -17.29 -8.09
N ASP A 132 -7.70 -17.77 -9.07
CA ASP A 132 -8.06 -17.01 -10.26
C ASP A 132 -8.99 -15.85 -9.92
N ILE A 133 -9.92 -16.06 -8.99
CA ILE A 133 -10.80 -14.99 -8.48
C ILE A 133 -9.96 -13.94 -7.74
N LEU A 134 -9.03 -14.36 -6.88
CA LEU A 134 -8.09 -13.46 -6.20
C LEU A 134 -7.28 -12.64 -7.19
N THR A 135 -6.73 -13.29 -8.22
CA THR A 135 -5.96 -12.65 -9.29
C THR A 135 -6.80 -11.58 -9.99
N LYS A 136 -8.03 -11.91 -10.36
CA LYS A 136 -8.95 -10.97 -11.03
C LYS A 136 -9.25 -9.75 -10.17
N GLU A 137 -9.53 -9.92 -8.88
CA GLU A 137 -9.78 -8.80 -7.97
C GLU A 137 -8.54 -7.93 -7.78
N THR A 138 -7.36 -8.54 -7.70
CA THR A 138 -6.08 -7.83 -7.56
C THR A 138 -5.77 -7.01 -8.81
N ILE A 139 -5.97 -7.58 -10.00
CA ILE A 139 -5.79 -6.87 -11.28
C ILE A 139 -6.73 -5.66 -11.37
N GLN A 140 -7.99 -5.80 -10.92
CA GLN A 140 -8.96 -4.70 -10.94
C GLN A 140 -8.52 -3.52 -10.05
N ILE A 141 -7.95 -3.81 -8.87
CA ILE A 141 -7.33 -2.76 -8.05
C ILE A 141 -6.12 -2.15 -8.77
N GLY A 142 -5.30 -2.97 -9.40
CA GLY A 142 -4.15 -2.52 -10.20
C GLY A 142 -4.56 -1.55 -11.32
N TYR A 143 -5.65 -1.83 -12.03
CA TYR A 143 -6.19 -0.91 -13.04
C TYR A 143 -6.62 0.42 -12.43
N ILE A 144 -7.29 0.40 -11.27
CA ILE A 144 -7.67 1.64 -10.57
C ILE A 144 -6.43 2.46 -10.20
N PHE A 145 -5.39 1.83 -9.65
CA PHE A 145 -4.12 2.53 -9.36
C PHE A 145 -3.47 3.10 -10.62
N SER A 146 -3.47 2.33 -11.72
CA SER A 146 -2.78 2.71 -12.96
C SER A 146 -3.33 4.00 -13.58
N ILE A 147 -4.61 4.31 -13.37
CA ILE A 147 -5.25 5.52 -13.91
C ILE A 147 -5.12 6.73 -12.98
N MET A 148 -4.76 6.57 -11.71
CA MET A 148 -4.69 7.67 -10.74
C MET A 148 -3.60 8.70 -11.12
N MET A 149 -2.38 8.23 -11.39
CA MET A 149 -1.27 9.11 -11.77
C MET A 149 -1.54 9.84 -13.10
N PRO A 150 -1.94 9.16 -14.20
CA PRO A 150 -2.34 9.85 -15.43
C PRO A 150 -3.44 10.88 -15.22
N SER A 151 -4.46 10.57 -14.40
CA SER A 151 -5.55 11.50 -14.12
C SER A 151 -5.05 12.77 -13.40
N PHE A 152 -4.13 12.61 -12.45
CA PHE A 152 -3.49 13.72 -11.77
C PHE A 152 -2.72 14.62 -12.74
N PHE A 153 -1.85 14.05 -13.58
CA PHE A 153 -1.09 14.82 -14.58
C PHE A 153 -2.01 15.52 -15.57
N LEU A 154 -3.05 14.85 -16.08
CA LEU A 154 -4.01 15.47 -16.99
C LEU A 154 -4.71 16.68 -16.37
N ILE A 155 -5.15 16.60 -15.11
CA ILE A 155 -5.78 17.72 -14.41
C ILE A 155 -4.80 18.88 -14.28
N MET A 156 -3.55 18.59 -13.88
CA MET A 156 -2.56 19.63 -13.65
C MET A 156 -2.08 20.30 -14.94
N ASP A 157 -1.71 19.50 -15.94
CA ASP A 157 -1.18 19.99 -17.22
C ASP A 157 -2.24 20.78 -17.99
N THR A 158 -3.51 20.35 -17.93
CA THR A 158 -4.63 21.12 -18.50
C THR A 158 -4.80 22.46 -17.79
N GLY A 159 -4.66 22.49 -16.47
CA GLY A 159 -4.70 23.74 -15.69
C GLY A 159 -3.58 24.71 -16.11
N ILE A 160 -2.36 24.21 -16.28
CA ILE A 160 -1.22 25.01 -16.75
C ILE A 160 -1.44 25.52 -18.17
N ALA A 161 -1.90 24.65 -19.09
CA ALA A 161 -2.18 25.04 -20.47
C ALA A 161 -3.23 26.16 -20.54
N LEU A 162 -4.26 26.09 -19.70
CA LEU A 162 -5.34 27.09 -19.66
C LEU A 162 -4.86 28.44 -19.15
N VAL A 163 -3.90 28.45 -18.22
CA VAL A 163 -3.21 29.67 -17.77
C VAL A 163 -2.31 30.23 -18.86
N MET A 164 -1.59 29.38 -19.60
CA MET A 164 -0.61 29.80 -20.62
C MET A 164 -1.24 30.39 -21.89
N ILE A 165 -2.48 30.00 -22.23
CA ILE A 165 -3.19 30.46 -23.43
C ILE A 165 -3.77 31.90 -23.26
N ARG A 166 -3.72 32.48 -22.05
CA ARG A 166 -4.20 33.83 -21.74
C ARG A 166 -3.09 34.75 -21.26
#